data_AF-A0A9D7KIQ9-F1
#
_entry.id   AF-A0A9D7KIQ9-F1
#
_cell.length_a   1.000
_cell.length_b   1.000
_cell.length_c   1.000
_cell.angle_alpha   90.00
_cell.angle_beta   90.00
_cell.angle_gamma   90.00
#
_symmetry.space_group_name_H-M   'P 1'
#
loop_
_entity.id
_entity.type
_entity.pdbx_description
1 polymer ?
#
loop_
_entity_poly.entity_id
_entity_poly.type
_entity_poly.pdbx_seq_one_letter_code
_entity_poly.pdbx_strand_id
1 'polypeptide(L)'
;MKTLSVMMVVLMLLASTTNTEAQRKYQLSKNSIESLKNGITSKNNGLRRSAIYMAGFYEIREVATTLCDELKNEINPAIKVLIALTLYKIGDEKSLEAIENLSKTERDDDTRRMMFAITEQIKLDRINTNPAQ
;
A
#
# COMPACT_ATOMS: atom_id res chain seq x y z
N MET A 1 46.83 -23.67 -11.90
CA MET A 1 45.75 -22.95 -12.63
C MET A 1 44.39 -23.59 -12.43
N LYS A 2 44.20 -24.89 -12.73
CA LYS A 2 42.90 -25.56 -12.60
C LYS A 2 42.30 -25.52 -11.19
N THR A 3 43.09 -25.74 -10.14
CA THR A 3 42.64 -25.67 -8.74
C THR A 3 42.26 -24.28 -8.28
N LEU A 4 42.94 -23.24 -8.78
CA LEU A 4 42.63 -21.83 -8.50
C LEU A 4 41.31 -21.41 -9.16
N SER A 5 41.09 -21.84 -10.41
CA SER A 5 39.83 -21.62 -11.12
C SER A 5 38.66 -22.32 -10.42
N VAL A 6 38.86 -23.54 -9.94
CA VAL A 6 37.83 -24.28 -9.17
C VAL A 6 37.51 -23.56 -7.86
N MET A 7 38.51 -23.06 -7.14
CA MET A 7 38.31 -22.31 -5.89
C MET A 7 37.54 -21.00 -6.11
N MET A 8 37.83 -20.30 -7.21
CA MET A 8 37.14 -19.07 -7.58
C MET A 8 35.66 -19.30 -7.93
N VAL A 9 35.35 -20.41 -8.63
CA VAL A 9 33.97 -20.80 -8.95
C VAL A 9 33.18 -21.17 -7.69
N VAL A 10 33.80 -21.88 -6.75
CA VAL A 10 33.18 -22.24 -5.46
C VAL A 10 32.90 -20.99 -4.61
N LEU A 11 33.83 -20.02 -4.58
CA LEU A 11 33.63 -18.74 -3.90
C LEU A 11 32.48 -17.91 -4.50
N MET A 12 32.34 -17.89 -5.82
CA MET A 12 31.22 -17.22 -6.50
C MET A 12 29.86 -17.87 -6.20
N LEU A 13 29.80 -19.20 -6.14
CA LEU A 13 28.58 -19.94 -5.80
C LEU A 13 28.14 -19.72 -4.35
N LEU A 14 29.09 -19.54 -3.43
CA LEU A 14 28.79 -19.21 -2.03
C LEU A 14 28.33 -17.76 -1.86
N ALA A 15 28.89 -16.83 -2.64
CA ALA A 15 28.52 -15.41 -2.61
C ALA A 15 27.07 -15.14 -3.09
N SER A 16 26.47 -16.03 -3.88
CA SER A 16 25.07 -15.92 -4.31
C SER A 16 24.03 -16.17 -3.20
N THR A 17 24.44 -16.63 -2.01
CA THR A 17 23.50 -16.99 -0.93
C THR A 17 23.25 -15.89 0.11
N THR A 18 23.88 -14.72 0.01
CA THR A 18 23.78 -13.66 1.03
C THR A 18 22.67 -12.62 0.79
N ASN A 19 21.72 -12.87 -0.10
CA ASN A 19 20.62 -11.93 -0.40
C ASN A 19 19.29 -12.28 0.29
N THR A 20 19.32 -12.81 1.51
CA THR A 20 18.10 -13.18 2.27
C THR A 20 17.50 -12.05 3.12
N GLU A 21 18.02 -10.82 3.01
CA GLU A 21 17.54 -9.67 3.80
C GLU A 21 16.41 -8.87 3.13
N ALA A 22 16.07 -9.16 1.86
CA ALA A 22 15.17 -8.30 1.08
C ALA A 22 13.67 -8.63 1.17
N GLN A 23 13.22 -9.70 1.83
CA GLN A 23 11.79 -10.09 1.82
C GLN A 23 11.27 -10.75 3.11
N ARG A 24 11.61 -10.26 4.30
CA ARG A 24 10.72 -10.53 5.44
C ARG A 24 9.48 -9.65 5.31
N LYS A 25 8.46 -10.15 4.60
CA LYS A 25 7.08 -9.65 4.72
C LYS A 25 6.78 -9.60 6.22
N TYR A 26 6.58 -8.39 6.77
CA TYR A 26 6.31 -8.20 8.18
C TYR A 26 5.10 -9.06 8.57
N GLN A 27 5.33 -10.17 9.28
CA GLN A 27 4.24 -10.96 9.85
C GLN A 27 3.77 -10.25 11.10
N LEU A 28 2.78 -9.37 10.92
CA LEU A 28 2.11 -8.71 12.02
C LEU A 28 1.27 -9.74 12.79
N SER A 29 1.35 -9.68 14.12
CA SER A 29 0.47 -10.48 14.96
C SER A 29 -0.98 -10.05 14.74
N LYS A 30 -1.93 -10.96 14.98
CA LYS A 30 -3.37 -10.62 14.96
C LYS A 30 -3.68 -9.40 15.84
N ASN A 31 -3.06 -9.30 17.02
CA ASN A 31 -3.26 -8.18 17.93
C ASN A 31 -2.71 -6.86 17.36
N SER A 32 -1.62 -6.90 16.60
CA SER A 32 -1.06 -5.74 15.92
C SER A 32 -1.99 -5.24 14.82
N ILE A 33 -2.58 -6.16 14.04
CA ILE A 33 -3.59 -5.82 13.03
C ILE A 33 -4.83 -5.19 13.66
N GLU A 34 -5.37 -5.79 14.72
CA GLU A 34 -6.54 -5.23 15.41
C GLU A 34 -6.24 -3.87 16.07
N SER A 35 -5.04 -3.71 16.63
CA SER A 35 -4.60 -2.41 17.16
C SER A 35 -4.52 -1.34 16.06
N LEU A 36 -4.05 -1.71 14.87
CA LEU A 36 -4.00 -0.80 13.74
C LEU A 36 -5.40 -0.42 13.24
N LYS A 37 -6.33 -1.38 13.15
CA LYS A 37 -7.75 -1.11 12.83
C LYS A 37 -8.37 -0.16 13.84
N ASN A 38 -8.13 -0.36 15.13
CA ASN A 38 -8.59 0.54 16.19
C ASN A 38 -7.97 1.94 16.07
N GLY A 39 -6.71 2.03 15.62
CA GLY A 39 -6.07 3.29 15.31
C GLY A 39 -6.77 4.00 14.15
N ILE A 40 -7.03 3.30 13.04
CA ILE A 40 -7.68 3.83 11.84
C ILE A 40 -9.08 4.38 12.14
N THR A 41 -9.85 3.74 13.03
CA THR A 41 -11.21 4.17 13.41
C THR A 41 -11.24 5.09 14.65
N SER A 42 -10.08 5.51 15.15
CA SER A 42 -9.98 6.28 16.39
C SER A 42 -10.58 7.69 16.27
N LYS A 43 -11.26 8.15 17.32
CA LYS A 43 -11.69 9.55 17.45
C LYS A 43 -10.52 10.52 17.67
N ASN A 44 -9.34 10.02 18.02
CA ASN A 44 -8.13 10.85 18.12
C ASN A 44 -7.53 11.04 16.71
N ASN A 45 -7.67 12.24 16.16
CA ASN A 45 -7.20 12.56 14.81
C ASN A 45 -5.69 12.30 14.60
N GLY A 46 -4.86 12.50 15.64
CA GLY A 46 -3.41 12.24 15.54
C GLY A 46 -3.10 10.75 15.42
N LEU A 47 -3.73 9.93 16.26
CA LEU A 47 -3.62 8.47 16.19
C LEU A 47 -4.17 7.94 14.87
N ARG A 48 -5.35 8.42 14.47
CA ARG A 48 -6.03 8.04 13.23
C ARG A 48 -5.17 8.28 11.99
N ARG A 49 -4.65 9.50 11.83
CA ARG A 49 -3.75 9.83 10.71
C ARG A 49 -2.48 8.99 10.72
N SER A 50 -1.90 8.76 11.89
CA SER A 50 -0.69 7.94 12.03
C SER A 50 -0.94 6.49 11.64
N ALA A 51 -2.07 5.92 12.07
CA ALA A 51 -2.47 4.56 11.75
C ALA A 51 -2.74 4.38 10.24
N ILE A 52 -3.47 5.30 9.62
CA ILE A 52 -3.75 5.27 8.18
C ILE A 52 -2.44 5.39 7.38
N TYR A 53 -1.53 6.27 7.78
CA TYR A 53 -0.22 6.42 7.14
C TYR A 53 0.61 5.14 7.27
N MET A 54 0.71 4.57 8.48
CA MET A 54 1.45 3.32 8.72
C MET A 54 0.91 2.16 7.88
N ALA A 55 -0.42 2.04 7.75
CA ALA A 55 -1.04 1.02 6.91
C ALA A 55 -0.57 1.09 5.46
N GLY A 56 -0.47 2.30 4.89
CA GLY A 56 -0.01 2.51 3.51
C GLY A 56 1.51 2.38 3.38
N PHE A 57 2.26 2.87 4.37
CA PHE A 57 3.72 2.79 4.37
C PHE A 57 4.21 1.34 4.36
N TYR A 58 3.59 0.46 5.15
CA TYR A 58 3.91 -0.97 5.23
C TYR A 58 3.03 -1.86 4.37
N GLU A 59 2.11 -1.29 3.57
CA GLU A 59 1.23 -2.00 2.62
C GLU A 59 0.44 -3.16 3.28
N ILE A 60 -0.15 -2.87 4.45
CA ILE A 60 -0.84 -3.85 5.30
C ILE A 60 -2.22 -4.15 4.72
N ARG A 61 -2.32 -5.20 3.91
CA ARG A 61 -3.56 -5.61 3.21
C ARG A 61 -4.70 -5.98 4.15
N GLU A 62 -4.39 -6.46 5.36
CA GLU A 62 -5.36 -6.93 6.34
C GLU A 62 -6.28 -5.81 6.87
N VAL A 63 -5.93 -4.54 6.63
CA VAL A 63 -6.76 -3.38 7.01
C VAL A 63 -7.50 -2.73 5.83
N ALA A 64 -7.36 -3.26 4.62
CA ALA A 64 -7.98 -2.69 3.40
C ALA A 64 -9.49 -2.49 3.55
N THR A 65 -10.22 -3.50 4.06
CA THR A 65 -11.67 -3.39 4.29
C THR A 65 -12.02 -2.25 5.24
N THR A 66 -11.29 -2.12 6.35
CA THR A 66 -11.50 -1.03 7.32
C THR A 66 -11.26 0.33 6.68
N LEU A 67 -10.22 0.46 5.86
CA LEU A 67 -9.93 1.70 5.12
C LEU A 67 -10.99 2.02 4.07
N CYS A 68 -11.50 1.02 3.34
CA CYS A 68 -12.60 1.22 2.39
C CYS A 68 -13.89 1.71 3.07
N ASP A 69 -14.18 1.21 4.27
CA ASP A 69 -15.34 1.67 5.05
C ASP A 69 -15.14 3.10 5.58
N GLU A 70 -13.94 3.43 6.05
CA GLU A 70 -13.61 4.80 6.45
C GLU A 70 -13.63 5.77 5.25
N LEU A 71 -13.16 5.35 4.07
CA LEU A 71 -13.15 6.18 2.86
C LEU A 71 -14.57 6.66 2.48
N LYS A 72 -15.56 5.76 2.59
CA LYS A 72 -16.96 6.05 2.24
C LYS A 72 -17.62 7.04 3.19
N ASN A 73 -17.23 7.01 4.47
CA ASN A 73 -17.88 7.77 5.54
C ASN A 73 -17.11 9.02 5.96
N GLU A 74 -15.87 9.19 5.49
CA GLU A 74 -15.04 10.34 5.84
C GLU A 74 -15.61 11.65 5.30
N ILE A 75 -15.61 12.67 6.14
CA ILE A 75 -16.06 14.03 5.82
C ILE A 75 -14.86 14.97 5.66
N ASN A 76 -13.78 14.74 6.40
CA ASN A 76 -12.55 15.52 6.36
C ASN A 76 -11.79 15.26 5.04
N PRO A 77 -11.66 16.27 4.15
CA PRO A 77 -10.99 16.14 2.85
C PRO A 77 -9.57 15.57 2.95
N ALA A 78 -8.77 16.07 3.90
CA ALA A 78 -7.38 15.67 4.04
C ALA A 78 -7.23 14.21 4.50
N ILE A 79 -8.10 13.75 5.39
CA ILE A 79 -8.09 12.35 5.83
C ILE A 79 -8.61 11.44 4.70
N LYS A 80 -9.62 11.88 3.96
CA LYS A 80 -10.17 11.13 2.83
C LYS A 80 -9.12 10.89 1.74
N VAL A 81 -8.37 11.93 1.37
CA VAL A 81 -7.24 11.81 0.43
C VAL A 81 -6.14 10.90 0.99
N LEU A 82 -5.81 11.00 2.28
CA LEU A 82 -4.83 10.11 2.92
C LEU A 82 -5.27 8.64 2.85
N ILE A 83 -6.53 8.34 3.12
CA ILE A 83 -7.08 6.98 3.02
C ILE A 83 -6.97 6.47 1.57
N ALA A 84 -7.34 7.27 0.57
CA ALA A 84 -7.24 6.87 -0.84
C ALA A 84 -5.80 6.61 -1.28
N LEU A 85 -4.83 7.45 -0.88
CA LEU A 85 -3.42 7.21 -1.14
C LEU A 85 -2.93 5.92 -0.48
N THR A 86 -3.36 5.65 0.76
CA THR A 86 -3.04 4.42 1.47
C THR A 86 -3.61 3.19 0.75
N LEU A 87 -4.88 3.23 0.33
CA LEU A 87 -5.54 2.16 -0.43
C LEU A 87 -4.86 1.91 -1.78
N TYR A 88 -4.44 2.97 -2.47
CA TYR A 88 -3.64 2.88 -3.69
C TYR A 88 -2.29 2.17 -3.44
N LYS A 89 -1.57 2.52 -2.36
CA LYS A 89 -0.32 1.82 -2.00
C LYS A 89 -0.53 0.34 -1.66
N ILE A 90 -1.64 -0.02 -1.02
CA ILE A 90 -1.98 -1.42 -0.71
C ILE A 90 -2.23 -2.20 -2.02
N GLY A 91 -2.90 -1.57 -2.99
CA GLY A 91 -2.94 -2.01 -4.38
C GLY A 91 -3.76 -3.27 -4.66
N ASP A 92 -4.62 -3.71 -3.74
CA ASP A 92 -5.58 -4.77 -4.05
C ASP A 92 -6.76 -4.23 -4.86
N GLU A 93 -7.35 -5.06 -5.71
CA GLU A 93 -8.35 -4.63 -6.69
C GLU A 93 -9.57 -3.95 -6.05
N LYS A 94 -10.01 -4.41 -4.87
CA LYS A 94 -11.16 -3.79 -4.17
C LYS A 94 -10.81 -2.40 -3.67
N SER A 95 -9.59 -2.20 -3.20
CA SER A 95 -9.07 -0.89 -2.79
C SER A 95 -9.04 0.09 -3.97
N LEU A 96 -8.56 -0.36 -5.14
CA LEU A 96 -8.52 0.46 -6.35
C LEU A 96 -9.92 0.81 -6.86
N GLU A 97 -10.83 -0.17 -6.89
CA GLU A 97 -12.23 0.05 -7.30
C GLU A 97 -12.95 1.04 -6.37
N ALA A 98 -12.68 0.99 -5.06
CA ALA A 98 -13.27 1.93 -4.09
C ALA A 98 -12.87 3.38 -4.40
N ILE A 99 -11.62 3.62 -4.78
CA ILE A 99 -11.11 4.95 -5.16
C ILE A 99 -11.79 5.42 -6.45
N GLU A 100 -11.86 4.57 -7.47
CA GLU A 100 -12.51 4.88 -8.75
C GLU A 100 -14.00 5.21 -8.60
N ASN A 101 -14.69 4.53 -7.69
CA ASN A 101 -16.11 4.80 -7.44
C ASN A 101 -16.33 6.10 -6.65
N LEU A 102 -15.45 6.40 -5.69
CA LEU A 102 -15.52 7.66 -4.96
C LEU A 102 -15.22 8.86 -5.87
N SER A 103 -14.22 8.77 -6.76
CA SER A 103 -13.83 9.88 -7.63
C SER A 103 -14.97 10.38 -8.54
N LYS A 104 -15.91 9.50 -8.90
CA LYS A 104 -17.11 9.80 -9.70
C LYS A 104 -18.19 10.55 -8.93
N THR A 105 -18.18 10.47 -7.60
CA THR A 105 -19.27 10.97 -6.73
C THR A 105 -18.83 12.07 -5.76
N GLU A 106 -17.51 12.31 -5.63
CA GLU A 106 -16.95 13.32 -4.74
C GLU A 106 -17.35 14.75 -5.14
N ARG A 107 -17.84 15.51 -4.15
CA ARG A 107 -18.38 16.86 -4.35
C ARG A 107 -17.39 17.94 -3.99
N ASP A 108 -16.50 17.68 -3.03
CA ASP A 108 -15.44 18.62 -2.67
C ASP A 108 -14.43 18.74 -3.82
N ASP A 109 -14.20 19.96 -4.29
CA ASP A 109 -13.41 20.22 -5.51
C ASP A 109 -11.96 19.77 -5.37
N ASP A 110 -11.33 20.06 -4.23
CA ASP A 110 -9.93 19.72 -4.00
C ASP A 110 -9.76 18.21 -3.78
N THR A 111 -10.66 17.59 -3.02
CA THR A 111 -10.68 16.12 -2.89
C THR A 111 -10.89 15.47 -4.25
N ARG A 112 -11.84 15.95 -5.07
CA ARG A 112 -12.13 15.37 -6.38
C ARG A 112 -10.92 15.46 -7.31
N ARG A 113 -10.18 16.57 -7.33
CA ARG A 113 -8.93 16.72 -8.10
C ARG A 113 -7.88 15.69 -7.67
N MET A 114 -7.69 15.51 -6.35
CA MET A 114 -6.76 14.52 -5.82
C MET A 114 -7.19 13.09 -6.17
N MET A 115 -8.47 12.75 -6.00
CA MET A 115 -9.00 11.43 -6.36
C MET A 115 -8.86 11.13 -7.86
N PHE A 116 -9.07 12.15 -8.70
CA PHE A 116 -8.82 12.04 -10.14
C PHE A 116 -7.35 11.73 -10.42
N ALA A 117 -6.40 12.47 -9.83
CA ALA A 117 -4.97 12.22 -10.02
C ALA A 117 -4.56 10.80 -9.58
N ILE A 118 -5.08 10.32 -8.45
CA ILE A 118 -4.84 8.94 -7.99
C ILE A 118 -5.41 7.93 -8.99
N THR A 119 -6.62 8.17 -9.49
CA THR A 119 -7.28 7.30 -10.48
C THR A 119 -6.51 7.24 -11.81
N GLU A 120 -5.97 8.37 -12.27
CA GLU A 120 -5.12 8.40 -13.47
C GLU A 120 -3.82 7.62 -13.25
N GLN A 121 -3.20 7.74 -12.07
CA GLN A 121 -2.02 6.95 -11.75
C GLN A 121 -2.33 5.45 -11.75
N ILE A 122 -3.47 5.03 -11.19
CA ILE A 122 -3.92 3.62 -11.24
C ILE A 122 -4.02 3.11 -12.68
N LYS A 123 -4.59 3.92 -13.59
CA LYS A 123 -4.68 3.56 -15.01
C LYS A 123 -3.30 3.42 -15.65
N LEU A 124 -2.40 4.37 -15.39
CA LEU A 124 -1.04 4.32 -15.90
C LEU A 124 -0.30 3.06 -15.41
N ASP A 125 -0.43 2.73 -14.12
CA ASP A 125 0.21 1.54 -13.56
C ASP A 125 -0.36 0.25 -14.16
N ARG A 126 -1.67 0.18 -14.41
CA ARG A 126 -2.30 -0.94 -15.11
C ARG A 126 -1.80 -1.11 -16.53
N ILE A 127 -1.59 0.00 -17.27
CA ILE A 127 -1.00 -0.04 -18.61
C ILE A 127 0.45 -0.54 -18.54
N ASN A 128 1.24 -0.04 -17.60
CA ASN A 128 2.65 -0.39 -17.45
C ASN A 128 2.87 -1.83 -16.96
N THR A 129 1.94 -2.37 -16.17
CA THR A 129 1.98 -3.76 -15.67
C THR A 129 1.37 -4.76 -16.64
N ASN A 130 0.62 -4.30 -17.64
CA ASN A 130 0.03 -5.11 -18.69
C ASN A 130 0.28 -4.50 -20.09
N PRO A 131 1.56 -4.38 -20.52
CA PRO A 131 1.89 -3.77 -21.80
C PRO A 131 1.49 -4.71 -22.95
N ALA A 132 0.28 -4.50 -23.47
CA ALA A 132 -0.33 -5.18 -24.62
C ALA A 132 -0.66 -6.68 -24.44
N GLN A 133 -1.96 -6.96 -24.36
CA GLN A 133 -2.56 -7.90 -25.32
C GLN A 133 -2.70 -7.19 -26.67
#